data_AF-A0A1W7D5H9-F1
#
_entry.id   AF-A0A1W7D5H9-F1
#
_cell.length_a   1.000
_cell.length_b   1.000
_cell.length_c   1.000
_cell.angle_alpha   90.00
_cell.angle_beta   90.00
_cell.angle_gamma   90.00
#
_symmetry.space_group_name_H-M   'P 1'
#
loop_
_entity.id
_entity.type
_entity.pdbx_description
1 polymer ?
#
loop_
_entity_poly.entity_id
_entity_poly.type
_entity_poly.pdbx_seq_one_letter_code
_entity_poly.pdbx_strand_id
1 'polypeptide(L)' 'MSSPRRRRFEAAVAEIAVDPYAHGQALGGNRDRRQATLAGAITVYWVSTGVLTVSVVTVIHSD' A
#
# COMPACT_ATOMS: atom_id res chain seq x y z
N MET A 1 -8.23 -20.46 6.14
CA MET A 1 -8.96 -19.26 5.65
C MET A 1 -8.29 -18.02 6.21
N SER A 2 -8.05 -16.98 5.42
CA SER A 2 -7.46 -15.73 5.95
C SER A 2 -8.46 -14.99 6.84
N SER A 3 -7.99 -14.18 7.79
CA SER A 3 -8.88 -13.40 8.66
C SER A 3 -9.64 -12.32 7.87
N PRO A 4 -10.82 -11.84 8.33
CA PRO A 4 -11.52 -10.73 7.68
C PRO A 4 -10.65 -9.48 7.50
N ARG A 5 -9.75 -9.20 8.46
CA ARG A 5 -8.79 -8.08 8.40
C ARG A 5 -7.77 -8.28 7.28
N ARG A 6 -7.21 -9.49 7.13
CA ARG A 6 -6.29 -9.81 6.02
C ARG A 6 -6.97 -9.67 4.66
N ARG A 7 -8.19 -10.18 4.49
CA ARG A 7 -8.93 -10.03 3.22
C ARG A 7 -9.17 -8.58 2.82
N ARG A 8 -9.53 -7.72 3.78
CA ARG A 8 -9.71 -6.28 3.53
C ARG A 8 -8.40 -5.61 3.13
N PHE A 9 -7.30 -5.98 3.77
CA PHE A 9 -5.98 -5.48 3.41
C PHE A 9 -5.58 -5.92 2.00
N GLU A 10 -5.77 -7.19 1.64
CA GLU A 10 -5.48 -7.72 0.31
C GLU A 10 -6.33 -7.04 -0.78
N ALA A 11 -7.61 -6.77 -0.52
CA ALA A 11 -8.46 -6.02 -1.43
C ALA A 11 -7.95 -4.57 -1.64
N ALA A 12 -7.59 -3.88 -0.55
CA ALA A 12 -7.02 -2.54 -0.64
C ALA A 12 -5.66 -2.51 -1.36
N VAL A 13 -4.83 -3.56 -1.20
CA VAL A 13 -3.58 -3.72 -1.97
C VAL A 13 -3.87 -3.90 -3.46
N ALA A 14 -4.90 -4.67 -3.82
CA ALA A 14 -5.28 -4.85 -5.22
C ALA A 14 -5.75 -3.53 -5.87
N GLU A 15 -6.47 -2.68 -5.14
CA GLU A 15 -6.87 -1.34 -5.61
C GLU A 15 -5.64 -0.45 -5.91
N ILE A 16 -4.68 -0.36 -4.99
CA ILE A 16 -3.49 0.47 -5.22
C ILE A 16 -2.57 -0.06 -6.32
N ALA A 17 -2.64 -1.36 -6.64
CA ALA A 17 -1.87 -1.94 -7.73
C ALA A 17 -2.35 -1.47 -9.12
N VAL A 18 -3.62 -1.07 -9.25
CA VAL A 18 -4.20 -0.59 -10.52
C VAL A 18 -3.77 0.84 -10.83
N ASP A 19 -3.84 1.74 -9.85
CA ASP A 19 -3.39 3.14 -9.98
C ASP A 19 -2.64 3.61 -8.73
N PRO A 20 -1.34 3.28 -8.60
CA PRO A 20 -0.61 3.58 -7.38
C PRO A 20 -0.45 5.08 -7.13
N TYR A 21 -0.60 5.95 -8.13
CA TYR A 21 -0.46 7.39 -7.95
C TYR A 21 -1.76 8.09 -7.55
N ALA A 22 -2.93 7.50 -7.85
CA ALA A 22 -4.21 7.96 -7.31
C ALA A 22 -4.38 7.69 -5.81
N HIS A 23 -3.61 6.74 -5.27
CA HIS A 23 -3.67 6.36 -3.86
C HIS A 23 -2.46 6.88 -3.07
N GLY A 24 -2.69 7.27 -1.81
CA GLY A 24 -1.62 7.69 -0.90
C GLY A 24 -0.94 9.01 -1.26
N GLN A 25 0.10 9.34 -0.50
CA GLN A 25 0.89 10.57 -0.63
C GLN A 25 2.37 10.25 -0.80
N ALA A 26 3.09 11.09 -1.55
CA ALA A 26 4.54 10.97 -1.70
C ALA A 26 5.26 11.27 -0.36
N LEU A 27 6.35 10.56 -0.09
CA LEU A 27 7.16 10.71 1.12
C LEU A 27 8.56 11.21 0.81
N GLY A 28 9.04 12.16 1.61
CA GLY A 28 10.45 12.60 1.60
C GLY A 28 10.90 13.18 0.26
N GLY A 29 10.00 13.87 -0.45
CA GLY A 29 10.29 14.45 -1.77
C GLY A 29 10.42 13.43 -2.90
N ASN A 30 10.26 12.13 -2.62
CA ASN A 30 10.31 11.08 -3.63
C ASN A 30 8.88 10.72 -4.07
N ARG A 31 8.56 11.02 -5.33
CA ARG A 31 7.24 10.75 -5.95
C ARG A 31 6.84 9.27 -5.87
N ASP A 32 7.83 8.39 -5.93
CA ASP A 32 7.65 6.95 -6.04
C ASP A 32 7.63 6.24 -4.69
N ARG A 33 8.10 6.89 -3.63
CA ARG A 33 7.93 6.42 -2.24
C ARG A 33 6.60 6.94 -1.70
N ARG A 34 5.65 6.07 -1.45
CA ARG A 34 4.27 6.45 -1.13
C ARG A 34 3.79 5.89 0.19
N GLN A 35 2.88 6.61 0.84
CA GLN A 35 2.20 6.19 2.07
C GLN A 35 0.69 6.29 1.92
N ALA A 36 -0.02 5.24 2.32
CA ALA A 36 -1.48 5.21 2.39
C ALA A 36 -1.94 4.45 3.64
N THR A 37 -3.17 4.70 4.08
CA THR A 37 -3.83 3.84 5.07
C THR A 37 -4.68 2.80 4.35
N LEU A 38 -4.32 1.53 4.48
CA LEU A 38 -5.02 0.40 3.87
C LEU A 38 -5.65 -0.47 4.96
N ALA A 39 -6.98 -0.60 4.94
CA ALA A 39 -7.72 -1.40 5.92
C ALA A 39 -7.34 -1.11 7.39
N GLY A 40 -7.05 0.16 7.71
CA GLY A 40 -6.65 0.61 9.05
C GLY A 40 -5.16 0.51 9.37
N ALA A 41 -4.32 0.03 8.44
CA ALA A 41 -2.88 -0.04 8.60
C ALA A 41 -2.15 1.03 7.76
N ILE A 42 -1.17 1.71 8.36
CA ILE A 42 -0.27 2.58 7.62
C ILE A 42 0.64 1.71 6.76
N THR A 43 0.60 1.93 5.46
CA THR A 43 1.32 1.16 4.45
C THR A 43 2.25 2.08 3.68
N VAL A 44 3.54 1.77 3.70
CA VAL A 44 4.55 2.42 2.86
C VAL A 44 4.95 1.48 1.74
N TYR A 45 4.94 1.99 0.52
CA TYR A 45 5.25 1.23 -0.69
C TYR A 45 6.04 2.07 -1.71
N TRP A 46 6.58 1.38 -2.71
CA TRP A 46 7.35 1.97 -3.80
C TRP A 46 6.68 1.68 -5.14
N VAL A 47 6.71 2.67 -6.04
CA VAL A 47 6.31 2.53 -7.44
C VAL A 47 7.56 2.46 -8.30
N SER A 48 7.65 1.51 -9.23
CA SER A 48 8.75 1.42 -10.17
C SER A 48 8.22 1.23 -11.59
N THR A 49 8.69 2.06 -12.52
CA THR A 49 8.24 2.08 -13.92
C THR A 49 8.60 0.82 -14.73
N GLY A 50 9.36 -0.13 -14.17
CA GLY A 50 9.69 -1.41 -14.80
C GLY A 50 9.28 -2.64 -14.00
N VAL A 51 8.72 -2.46 -12.80
CA VAL A 51 8.34 -3.56 -11.91
C VAL A 51 6.97 -3.22 -11.34
N LEU A 52 5.94 -3.91 -11.84
CA LEU A 52 4.54 -3.80 -11.42
C LEU A 52 4.30 -4.36 -10.00
N THR A 53 5.30 -4.28 -9.11
CA THR A 53 5.30 -4.90 -7.79
C THR A 53 5.26 -3.82 -6.71
N VAL A 54 4.12 -3.73 -6.05
CA VAL A 54 3.97 -2.96 -4.81
C VAL A 54 4.59 -3.77 -3.67
N SER A 55 5.77 -3.36 -3.21
CA SER A 55 6.41 -3.96 -2.03
C SER A 55 5.98 -3.23 -0.77
N VAL A 56 5.17 -3.88 0.07
CA VAL A 56 4.77 -3.37 1.39
C VAL A 56 5.88 -3.67 2.38
N VAL A 57 6.53 -2.61 2.90
CA VAL A 57 7.72 -2.76 3.76
C VAL A 57 7.33 -3.04 5.22
N THR A 58 6.20 -2.50 5.69
CA THR A 58 5.75 -2.68 7.07
C THR A 58 4.24 -2.50 7.16
N VAL A 59 3.58 -3.40 7.89
CA VAL A 59 2.17 -3.27 8.29
C VAL A 59 2.16 -3.12 9.80
N ILE A 60 1.74 -1.96 10.30
CA ILE A 60 1.56 -1.72 11.73
C ILE A 60 0.07 -1.87 12.05
N HIS A 61 -0.25 -2.71 13.03
CA HIS A 61 -1.60 -2.85 13.55
C HIS A 61 -1.74 -1.98 14.80
N SER A 62 -2.69 -1.05 14.78
CA SER A 62 -3.24 -0.47 16.01
C SER A 62 -4.42 -1.34 16.44
N ASP A 63 -4.39 -1.80 17.69
CA ASP A 63 -5.49 -2.54 18.32
C ASP A 63 -6.71 -1.63 18.60
#